data_AF-A0A137SSU0-F1
#
_entry.id   AF-A0A137SSU0-F1
#
_cell.length_a   1.000
_cell.length_b   1.000
_cell.length_c   1.000
_cell.angle_alpha   90.00
_cell.angle_beta   90.00
_cell.angle_gamma   90.00
#
_symmetry.space_group_name_H-M   'P 1'
#
loop_
_entity.id
_entity.type
_entity.pdbx_description
1 polymer ?
#
loop_
_entity_poly.entity_id
_entity_poly.type
_entity_poly.pdbx_seq_one_letter_code
_entity_poly.pdbx_strand_id
1 'polypeptide(L)'
;MINIIGLGPSNKDYLSLKAIKHIHSGKKNYLRTSRHEAADYFREEGIDFESFDEIYEKSANFDEVYKSIVKRLIEEGREEEINYYVPGDPMIAEKTVELLIKSQEDINIVSGVSFIEPVLKAVGRDPLSGFKLLNAEDICFYDFDKDADILLTQVYNKRILSDVKLLLAEIYGDEYDIYFIKDAGLKSEVCEYIKIFELDRIEEANYQSSVYIPKSNDMSMARAFEISNMEDVEIEDEQRLADMIFYVFSALNKARELGYYNFYDILHIFCDKYAKKIEKCKKDVEKPLYMGYNGDELKKEMPFLGKSMQKQDKNPLKLAQEIIRYAISKGFAWQDYRGVFQKLDEEKNEVFQAIDGPAEDLKMELGDLIFTCVNMCEFFNQDSGEALGMTTDKFIKRFNFMKDVAERRNSDLDDMTLDELEELWQEAKKSLNNK
;
A
#
# COMPACT_ATOMS: atom_id res chain seq x y z
N MET A 1 13.13 -0.64 32.97
CA MET A 1 12.95 0.60 32.17
C MET A 1 13.87 0.54 30.97
N ILE A 2 13.39 0.86 29.77
CA ILE A 2 14.16 0.85 28.53
C ILE A 2 14.38 2.31 28.06
N ASN A 3 15.63 2.77 28.06
CA ASN A 3 15.97 4.06 27.47
C ASN A 3 16.15 3.85 25.96
N ILE A 4 15.39 4.54 25.13
CA ILE A 4 15.46 4.47 23.67
C ILE A 4 16.11 5.75 23.16
N ILE A 5 17.28 5.65 22.55
CA ILE A 5 18.13 6.80 22.23
C ILE A 5 18.39 6.89 20.73
N GLY A 6 18.15 8.06 20.15
CA GLY A 6 18.51 8.36 18.77
C GLY A 6 20.01 8.60 18.61
N LEU A 7 20.65 7.88 17.67
CA LEU A 7 22.05 8.04 17.32
C LEU A 7 22.31 9.20 16.36
N GLY A 8 21.25 9.80 15.81
CA GLY A 8 21.41 10.70 14.67
C GLY A 8 21.42 9.94 13.34
N PRO A 9 21.35 10.64 12.20
CA PRO A 9 21.19 10.04 10.89
C PRO A 9 22.46 9.38 10.33
N SER A 10 23.63 9.70 10.88
CA SER A 10 24.91 9.31 10.26
C SER A 10 26.02 9.03 11.27
N ASN A 11 27.03 9.90 11.35
CA ASN A 11 28.22 9.69 12.15
C ASN A 11 28.09 10.29 13.57
N LYS A 12 29.13 10.09 14.37
CA LYS A 12 29.19 10.53 15.77
C LYS A 12 28.97 12.03 15.98
N ASP A 13 29.15 12.88 14.97
CA ASP A 13 28.94 14.33 15.09
C ASP A 13 27.45 14.69 15.29
N TYR A 14 26.54 13.76 14.98
CA TYR A 14 25.10 13.91 15.21
C TYR A 14 24.64 13.39 16.58
N LEU A 15 25.54 12.82 17.39
CA LEU A 15 25.19 12.38 18.74
C LEU A 15 24.81 13.58 19.60
N SER A 16 23.58 13.58 20.11
CA SER A 16 23.14 14.61 21.03
C SER A 16 23.89 14.50 22.37
N LEU A 17 24.04 15.62 23.08
CA LEU A 17 24.62 15.60 24.44
C LEU A 17 23.86 14.68 25.39
N LYS A 18 22.55 14.46 25.16
CA LYS A 18 21.77 13.48 25.92
C LYS A 18 22.16 12.05 25.53
N ALA A 19 22.31 11.74 24.25
CA ALA A 19 22.77 10.44 23.79
C ALA A 19 24.13 10.08 24.41
N ILE A 20 25.09 10.99 24.35
CA ILE A 20 26.43 10.79 24.97
C ILE A 20 26.32 10.51 26.47
N LYS A 21 25.46 11.20 27.22
CA LYS A 21 25.23 10.92 28.64
C LYS A 21 24.69 9.52 28.90
N HIS A 22 23.82 9.00 28.02
CA HIS A 22 23.32 7.63 28.11
C HIS A 22 24.40 6.61 27.76
N ILE A 23 25.21 6.88 26.73
CA ILE A 23 26.33 6.04 26.33
C ILE A 23 27.30 5.83 27.51
N HIS A 24 27.60 6.90 28.26
CA HIS A 24 28.46 6.88 29.45
C HIS A 24 27.73 6.56 30.76
N SER A 25 26.48 6.07 30.73
CA SER A 25 25.70 5.83 31.95
C SER A 25 26.11 4.56 32.72
N GLY A 26 26.93 3.70 32.12
CA GLY A 26 27.34 2.40 32.69
C GLY A 26 26.28 1.30 32.58
N LYS A 27 25.15 1.57 31.93
CA LYS A 27 24.09 0.58 31.66
C LYS A 27 24.44 -0.25 30.42
N LYS A 28 23.83 -1.43 30.28
CA LYS A 28 23.95 -2.25 29.06
C LYS A 28 23.48 -1.47 27.84
N ASN A 29 24.28 -1.48 26.78
CA ASN A 29 24.02 -0.78 25.52
C ASN A 29 23.68 -1.80 24.42
N TYR A 30 22.51 -1.63 23.82
CA TYR A 30 22.04 -2.42 22.68
C TYR A 30 21.89 -1.51 21.47
N LEU A 31 22.56 -1.80 20.37
CA LEU A 31 22.41 -1.09 19.10
C LEU A 31 21.48 -1.88 18.17
N ARG A 32 20.56 -1.20 17.49
CA ARG A 32 19.76 -1.82 16.41
C ARG A 32 20.68 -2.50 15.38
N THR A 33 21.78 -1.85 15.04
CA THR A 33 22.80 -2.38 14.13
C THR A 33 24.17 -1.79 14.46
N SER A 34 25.24 -2.59 14.36
CA SER A 34 26.62 -2.12 14.51
C SER A 34 27.18 -1.45 13.26
N ARG A 35 26.43 -1.51 12.14
CA ARG A 35 26.80 -0.95 10.83
C ARG A 35 26.59 0.58 10.75
N HIS A 36 25.89 1.16 11.72
CA HIS A 36 25.70 2.61 11.79
C HIS A 36 27.02 3.32 12.15
N GLU A 37 27.42 4.38 11.43
CA GLU A 37 28.71 5.05 11.65
C GLU A 37 28.88 5.59 13.08
N ALA A 38 27.80 6.05 13.73
CA ALA A 38 27.87 6.45 15.15
C ALA A 38 28.32 5.31 16.11
N ALA A 39 28.28 4.04 15.70
CA ALA A 39 28.84 2.93 16.48
C ALA A 39 30.37 3.04 16.65
N ASP A 40 31.06 3.76 15.77
CA ASP A 40 32.50 4.02 15.90
C ASP A 40 32.82 4.80 17.18
N TYR A 41 31.91 5.67 17.65
CA TYR A 41 32.09 6.36 18.93
C TYR A 41 32.21 5.39 20.11
N PHE A 42 31.39 4.33 20.14
CA PHE A 42 31.48 3.31 21.19
C PHE A 42 32.82 2.57 21.14
N ARG A 43 33.29 2.24 19.93
CA ARG A 43 34.56 1.54 19.72
C ARG A 43 35.76 2.41 20.11
N GLU A 44 35.75 3.68 19.72
CA GLU A 44 36.80 4.65 20.02
C GLU A 44 36.92 4.94 21.52
N GLU A 45 35.78 5.04 22.22
CA GLU A 45 35.73 5.32 23.66
C GLU A 45 35.85 4.05 24.53
N GLY A 46 35.95 2.87 23.91
CA GLY A 46 36.07 1.59 24.63
C GLY A 46 34.81 1.21 25.43
N ILE A 47 33.63 1.53 24.90
CA ILE A 47 32.34 1.28 25.52
C ILE A 47 31.73 0.02 24.92
N ASP A 48 31.43 -0.95 25.79
CA ASP A 48 30.82 -2.20 25.37
C ASP A 48 29.38 -1.98 24.89
N PHE A 49 29.03 -2.71 23.83
CA PHE A 49 27.67 -2.79 23.30
C PHE A 49 27.39 -4.14 22.65
N GLU A 50 26.12 -4.52 22.62
CA GLU A 50 25.60 -5.63 21.83
C GLU A 50 24.81 -5.07 20.63
N SER A 51 24.73 -5.80 19.52
CA SER A 51 23.93 -5.40 18.37
C SER A 51 23.04 -6.53 17.87
N PHE A 52 21.96 -6.18 17.18
CA PHE A 52 20.99 -7.15 16.67
C PHE A 52 21.27 -7.60 15.22
N ASP A 53 22.47 -7.35 14.69
CA ASP A 53 22.83 -7.68 13.30
C ASP A 53 22.60 -9.17 12.97
N GLU A 54 22.86 -10.09 13.91
CA GLU A 54 22.62 -11.52 13.73
C GLU A 54 21.15 -11.89 13.50
N ILE A 55 20.20 -11.11 14.05
CA ILE A 55 18.77 -11.38 13.89
C ILE A 55 18.35 -11.05 12.46
N TYR A 56 18.91 -9.99 11.87
CA TYR A 56 18.69 -9.63 10.47
C TYR A 56 19.24 -10.68 9.49
N GLU A 57 20.34 -11.37 9.84
CA GLU A 57 20.94 -12.38 8.97
C GLU A 57 20.19 -13.73 9.00
N LYS A 58 19.45 -14.03 10.07
CA LYS A 58 18.78 -15.32 10.28
C LYS A 58 17.31 -15.36 9.80
N SER A 59 16.67 -14.20 9.64
CA SER A 59 15.23 -14.11 9.36
C SER A 59 14.93 -13.68 7.92
N ALA A 60 13.99 -14.36 7.27
CA ALA A 60 13.50 -14.01 5.94
C ALA A 60 12.47 -12.86 5.95
N ASN A 61 11.93 -12.52 7.12
CA ASN A 61 10.85 -11.55 7.30
C ASN A 61 11.24 -10.44 8.30
N PHE A 62 11.19 -9.18 7.86
CA PHE A 62 11.51 -8.01 8.68
C PHE A 62 10.56 -7.84 9.88
N ASP A 63 9.27 -8.16 9.75
CA ASP A 63 8.33 -8.07 10.87
C ASP A 63 8.71 -9.02 12.02
N GLU A 64 9.22 -10.20 11.68
CA GLU A 64 9.71 -11.16 12.67
C GLU A 64 11.00 -10.70 13.32
N VAL A 65 11.89 -10.04 12.56
CA VAL A 65 13.10 -9.41 13.10
C VAL A 65 12.74 -8.37 14.15
N TYR A 66 11.84 -7.44 13.82
CA TYR A 66 11.46 -6.36 14.73
C TYR A 66 10.78 -6.91 16.00
N LYS A 67 9.88 -7.88 15.86
CA LYS A 67 9.24 -8.54 17.02
C LYS A 67 10.25 -9.26 17.90
N SER A 68 11.26 -9.91 17.31
CA SER A 68 12.33 -10.60 18.03
C SER A 68 13.21 -9.64 18.83
N ILE A 69 13.61 -8.51 18.22
CA ILE A 69 14.37 -7.44 18.89
C ILE A 69 13.58 -6.90 20.08
N VAL A 70 12.31 -6.54 19.86
CA VAL A 70 11.43 -6.00 20.90
C VAL A 70 11.29 -6.98 22.06
N LYS A 71 11.05 -8.26 21.77
CA LYS A 71 10.96 -9.30 22.80
C LYS A 71 12.22 -9.36 23.66
N ARG A 72 13.40 -9.36 23.04
CA ARG A 72 14.69 -9.38 23.74
C ARG A 72 14.91 -8.14 24.60
N LEU A 73 14.58 -6.95 24.08
CA LEU A 73 14.69 -5.69 24.82
C LEU A 73 13.76 -5.64 26.04
N ILE A 74 12.55 -6.19 25.92
CA ILE A 74 11.59 -6.28 27.03
C ILE A 74 12.11 -7.24 28.12
N GLU A 75 12.65 -8.39 27.72
CA GLU A 75 13.23 -9.35 28.66
C GLU A 75 14.37 -8.71 29.47
N GLU A 76 15.32 -8.07 28.79
CA GLU A 76 16.46 -7.40 29.44
C GLU A 76 16.02 -6.17 30.26
N GLY A 77 15.07 -5.38 29.75
CA GLY A 77 14.56 -4.17 30.40
C GLY A 77 13.71 -4.42 31.66
N ARG A 78 13.29 -5.67 31.88
CA ARG A 78 12.63 -6.14 33.12
C ARG A 78 13.63 -6.57 34.19
N GLU A 79 14.81 -7.05 33.80
CA GLU A 79 15.87 -7.44 34.73
C GLU A 79 16.62 -6.21 35.25
N GLU A 80 16.95 -5.26 34.36
CA GLU A 80 17.66 -4.04 34.72
C GLU A 80 17.32 -2.87 33.80
N GLU A 81 17.85 -1.68 34.09
CA GLU A 81 17.72 -0.54 33.19
C GLU A 81 18.72 -0.65 32.04
N ILE A 82 18.22 -0.59 30.81
CA ILE A 82 19.04 -0.74 29.60
C ILE A 82 18.97 0.51 28.71
N ASN A 83 19.94 0.63 27.81
CA ASN A 83 19.94 1.60 26.72
C ASN A 83 19.81 0.88 25.38
N TYR A 84 18.83 1.28 24.57
CA TYR A 84 18.62 0.81 23.22
C TYR A 84 18.81 1.97 22.24
N TYR A 85 19.71 1.81 21.29
CA TYR A 85 20.13 2.85 20.35
C TYR A 85 19.62 2.54 18.95
N VAL A 86 18.95 3.51 18.35
CA VAL A 86 18.39 3.42 17.00
C VAL A 86 18.98 4.51 16.10
N PRO A 87 19.19 4.24 14.80
CA PRO A 87 19.53 5.27 13.83
C PRO A 87 18.48 6.36 13.75
N GLY A 88 18.92 7.60 13.57
CA GLY A 88 18.05 8.77 13.47
C GLY A 88 17.44 9.19 14.81
N ASP A 89 16.18 9.63 14.74
CA ASP A 89 15.34 9.92 15.89
C ASP A 89 14.41 8.74 16.19
N PRO A 90 14.25 8.31 17.46
CA PRO A 90 13.42 7.16 17.79
C PRO A 90 11.94 7.26 17.36
N MET A 91 11.42 8.48 17.20
CA MET A 91 10.02 8.71 16.83
C MET A 91 9.80 8.78 15.32
N ILE A 92 10.85 8.69 14.50
CA ILE A 92 10.76 8.86 13.06
C ILE A 92 11.17 7.57 12.34
N ALA A 93 10.18 6.94 11.68
CA ALA A 93 10.36 5.78 10.81
C ALA A 93 11.10 4.58 11.45
N GLU A 94 10.91 4.33 12.75
CA GLU A 94 11.56 3.23 13.46
C GLU A 94 10.57 2.24 14.08
N LYS A 95 10.49 1.05 13.47
CA LYS A 95 9.47 0.04 13.76
C LYS A 95 9.61 -0.58 15.15
N THR A 96 10.84 -0.79 15.62
CA THR A 96 11.06 -1.37 16.95
C THR A 96 10.55 -0.46 18.06
N VAL A 97 10.69 0.86 17.89
CA VAL A 97 10.20 1.86 18.84
C VAL A 97 8.68 1.95 18.83
N GLU A 98 8.05 1.89 17.65
CA GLU A 98 6.58 1.80 17.54
C GLU A 98 6.03 0.60 18.32
N LEU A 99 6.67 -0.58 18.20
CA LEU A 99 6.26 -1.79 18.90
C LEU A 99 6.50 -1.71 20.42
N LEU A 100 7.61 -1.11 20.87
CA LEU A 100 7.88 -0.88 22.30
C LEU A 100 6.89 0.11 22.93
N ILE A 101 6.49 1.15 22.21
CA ILE A 101 5.43 2.07 22.68
C ILE A 101 4.11 1.31 22.85
N LYS A 102 3.77 0.43 21.90
CA LYS A 102 2.56 -0.40 21.95
C LYS A 102 2.59 -1.46 23.06
N SER A 103 3.77 -1.90 23.50
CA SER A 103 3.89 -2.92 24.54
C SER A 103 3.63 -2.41 25.96
N GLN A 104 3.40 -1.10 26.15
CA GLN A 104 3.10 -0.46 27.45
C GLN A 104 4.17 -0.68 28.53
N GLU A 105 5.41 -0.94 28.11
CA GLU A 105 6.55 -1.05 29.03
C GLU A 105 7.01 0.33 29.50
N ASP A 106 7.77 0.38 30.60
CA ASP A 106 8.36 1.62 31.10
C ASP A 106 9.53 2.05 30.19
N ILE A 107 9.24 2.98 29.29
CA ILE A 107 10.18 3.47 28.28
C ILE A 107 10.49 4.97 28.47
N ASN A 108 11.75 5.33 28.22
CA ASN A 108 12.20 6.71 28.18
C ASN A 108 12.79 7.01 26.81
N ILE A 109 12.21 7.94 26.06
CA ILE A 109 12.65 8.28 24.71
C ILE A 109 13.56 9.51 24.75
N VAL A 110 14.75 9.36 24.18
CA VAL A 110 15.75 10.42 24.01
C VAL A 110 15.88 10.73 22.53
N SER A 111 15.31 11.86 22.13
CA SER A 111 15.35 12.34 20.75
C SER A 111 16.78 12.50 20.20
N GLY A 112 16.90 12.21 18.91
CA GLY A 112 18.09 12.41 18.10
C GLY A 112 17.81 13.35 16.93
N VAL A 113 18.81 13.61 16.10
CA VAL A 113 18.58 14.23 14.79
C VAL A 113 18.04 13.16 13.85
N SER A 114 17.06 13.47 13.02
CA SER A 114 16.50 12.51 12.07
C SER A 114 17.27 12.55 10.74
N PHE A 115 16.85 11.74 9.76
CA PHE A 115 17.36 11.86 8.39
C PHE A 115 16.77 13.06 7.63
N ILE A 116 15.69 13.68 8.14
CA ILE A 116 15.01 14.79 7.47
C ILE A 116 15.93 16.00 7.38
N GLU A 117 16.64 16.36 8.46
CA GLU A 117 17.52 17.53 8.49
C GLU A 117 18.68 17.43 7.48
N PRO A 118 19.45 16.32 7.40
CA PRO A 118 20.42 16.12 6.32
C PRO A 118 19.81 16.19 4.93
N VAL A 119 18.65 15.57 4.69
CA VAL A 119 18.01 15.61 3.37
C VAL A 119 17.63 17.03 2.99
N LEU A 120 16.97 17.78 3.88
CA LEU A 120 16.61 19.18 3.64
C LEU A 120 17.82 20.06 3.36
N LYS A 121 18.94 19.81 4.05
CA LYS A 121 20.23 20.46 3.79
C LYS A 121 20.79 20.09 2.42
N ALA A 122 20.74 18.81 2.04
CA ALA A 122 21.26 18.32 0.76
C ALA A 122 20.47 18.88 -0.44
N VAL A 123 19.15 19.02 -0.31
CA VAL A 123 18.30 19.62 -1.36
C VAL A 123 18.22 21.15 -1.28
N GLY A 124 18.76 21.76 -0.21
CA GLY A 124 18.76 23.20 0.01
C GLY A 124 17.37 23.81 0.16
N ARG A 125 16.44 23.11 0.85
CA ARG A 125 15.04 23.54 0.98
C ARG A 125 14.58 23.72 2.42
N ASP A 126 13.64 24.65 2.59
CA ASP A 126 12.93 24.92 3.84
C ASP A 126 11.54 24.25 3.80
N PRO A 127 11.23 23.34 4.74
CA PRO A 127 9.94 22.63 4.77
C PRO A 127 8.76 23.52 5.18
N LEU A 128 8.98 24.77 5.60
CA LEU A 128 7.93 25.67 6.09
C LEU A 128 6.80 25.89 5.07
N SER A 129 7.11 25.79 3.77
CA SER A 129 6.14 26.06 2.71
C SER A 129 5.17 24.91 2.39
N GLY A 130 5.17 23.88 3.24
CA GLY A 130 4.41 22.65 3.08
C GLY A 130 5.36 21.48 2.88
N PHE A 131 5.29 20.48 3.76
CA PHE A 131 6.17 19.32 3.74
C PHE A 131 5.40 18.06 4.15
N LYS A 132 5.52 16.98 3.37
CA LYS A 132 4.97 15.66 3.68
C LYS A 132 6.09 14.62 3.73
N LEU A 133 6.01 13.74 4.71
CA LEU A 133 6.88 12.57 4.84
C LEU A 133 6.06 11.31 4.58
N LEU A 134 6.46 10.49 3.61
CA LEU A 134 5.74 9.28 3.21
C LEU A 134 6.67 8.05 3.13
N ASN A 135 6.09 6.86 3.27
CA ASN A 135 6.75 5.58 3.05
C ASN A 135 6.51 5.07 1.63
N ALA A 136 7.55 4.91 0.81
CA ALA A 136 7.43 4.46 -0.58
C ALA A 136 6.85 3.05 -0.74
N GLU A 137 6.84 2.23 0.31
CA GLU A 137 6.22 0.89 0.24
C GLU A 137 4.68 0.92 0.32
N ASP A 138 4.11 1.98 0.89
CA ASP A 138 2.68 2.08 1.20
C ASP A 138 2.00 3.28 0.51
N ILE A 139 2.63 3.89 -0.50
CA ILE A 139 2.09 5.06 -1.20
C ILE A 139 0.97 4.71 -2.18
N CYS A 140 0.03 5.64 -2.33
CA CYS A 140 -0.96 5.66 -3.40
C CYS A 140 -1.08 7.06 -4.01
N PHE A 141 -1.82 7.17 -5.13
CA PHE A 141 -2.01 8.42 -5.86
C PHE A 141 -2.49 9.59 -4.99
N TYR A 142 -3.33 9.31 -3.99
CA TYR A 142 -3.99 10.34 -3.17
C TYR A 142 -3.11 10.92 -2.06
N ASP A 143 -1.96 10.31 -1.77
CA ASP A 143 -1.04 10.80 -0.74
C ASP A 143 -0.29 12.06 -1.20
N PHE A 144 -0.18 12.24 -2.52
CA PHE A 144 0.57 13.31 -3.16
C PHE A 144 -0.21 14.62 -3.19
N ASP A 145 0.48 15.70 -2.85
CA ASP A 145 -0.01 17.07 -2.90
C ASP A 145 1.03 17.93 -3.60
N LYS A 146 0.66 18.45 -4.79
CA LYS A 146 1.56 19.24 -5.62
C LYS A 146 1.91 20.60 -5.01
N ASP A 147 1.13 21.08 -4.03
CA ASP A 147 1.36 22.36 -3.37
C ASP A 147 2.37 22.26 -2.19
N ALA A 148 2.82 21.04 -1.86
CA ALA A 148 3.77 20.77 -0.78
C ALA A 148 5.01 20.02 -1.28
N ASP A 149 6.14 20.22 -0.62
CA ASP A 149 7.31 19.37 -0.82
C ASP A 149 7.04 17.97 -0.22
N ILE A 150 7.54 16.92 -0.85
CA ILE A 150 7.30 15.54 -0.41
C ILE A 150 8.63 14.81 -0.29
N LEU A 151 8.88 14.20 0.87
CA LEU A 151 9.99 13.27 1.08
C LEU A 151 9.48 11.84 1.15
N LEU A 152 9.82 11.04 0.14
CA LEU A 152 9.58 9.60 0.10
C LEU A 152 10.77 8.87 0.71
N THR A 153 10.48 8.04 1.71
CA THR A 153 11.45 7.19 2.41
C THR A 153 11.40 5.75 1.89
N GLN A 154 12.37 4.93 2.28
CA GLN A 154 12.41 3.50 1.96
C GLN A 154 12.52 3.20 0.44
N VAL A 155 13.27 4.03 -0.30
CA VAL A 155 13.47 3.87 -1.75
C VAL A 155 14.76 3.09 -2.02
N TYR A 156 14.84 1.86 -1.54
CA TYR A 156 16.11 1.15 -1.37
C TYR A 156 16.43 0.09 -2.43
N ASN A 157 15.54 -0.16 -3.38
CA ASN A 157 15.77 -1.14 -4.44
C ASN A 157 15.11 -0.73 -5.75
N LYS A 158 15.52 -1.38 -6.84
CA LYS A 158 15.05 -1.09 -8.21
C LYS A 158 13.55 -1.29 -8.40
N ARG A 159 12.93 -2.25 -7.68
CA ARG A 159 11.48 -2.48 -7.75
C ARG A 159 10.73 -1.25 -7.22
N ILE A 160 11.08 -0.80 -6.01
CA ILE A 160 10.45 0.38 -5.38
C ILE A 160 10.70 1.63 -6.23
N LEU A 161 11.91 1.83 -6.75
CA LEU A 161 12.21 2.93 -7.67
C LEU A 161 11.30 2.90 -8.92
N SER A 162 11.05 1.71 -9.47
CA SER A 162 10.16 1.55 -10.63
C SER A 162 8.70 1.85 -10.28
N ASP A 163 8.23 1.38 -9.13
CA ASP A 163 6.86 1.62 -8.65
C ASP A 163 6.63 3.13 -8.37
N VAL A 164 7.57 3.76 -7.68
CA VAL A 164 7.58 5.21 -7.41
C VAL A 164 7.62 5.98 -8.74
N LYS A 165 8.48 5.59 -9.69
CA LYS A 165 8.56 6.24 -11.01
C LYS A 165 7.21 6.24 -11.72
N LEU A 166 6.56 5.08 -11.83
CA LEU A 166 5.29 4.95 -12.53
C LEU A 166 4.22 5.85 -11.90
N LEU A 167 4.13 5.85 -10.57
CA LEU A 167 3.16 6.67 -9.84
C LEU A 167 3.45 8.17 -10.00
N LEU A 168 4.71 8.57 -9.84
CA LEU A 168 5.10 9.97 -10.00
C LEU A 168 4.93 10.44 -11.44
N ALA A 169 5.21 9.60 -12.44
CA ALA A 169 4.99 9.93 -13.85
C ALA A 169 3.51 10.17 -14.16
N GLU A 170 2.60 9.38 -13.56
CA GLU A 170 1.16 9.59 -13.67
C GLU A 170 0.72 10.91 -13.04
N ILE A 171 1.32 11.30 -11.91
CA ILE A 171 0.92 12.50 -11.16
C ILE A 171 1.56 13.77 -11.73
N TYR A 172 2.87 13.77 -11.93
CA TYR A 172 3.69 14.95 -12.25
C TYR A 172 4.14 15.00 -13.72
N GLY A 173 4.06 13.88 -14.45
CA GLY A 173 4.63 13.72 -15.79
C GLY A 173 6.10 13.29 -15.77
N ASP A 174 6.53 12.56 -16.79
CA ASP A 174 7.87 11.95 -16.88
C ASP A 174 9.04 12.96 -16.75
N GLU A 175 8.84 14.17 -17.24
CA GLU A 175 9.84 15.24 -17.32
C GLU A 175 9.89 16.12 -16.08
N TYR A 176 9.15 15.79 -15.02
CA TYR A 176 9.20 16.56 -13.77
C TYR A 176 10.50 16.29 -13.02
N ASP A 177 11.11 17.34 -12.48
CA ASP A 177 12.37 17.24 -11.77
C ASP A 177 12.18 16.85 -10.30
N ILE A 178 12.96 15.88 -9.85
CA ILE A 178 12.99 15.37 -8.49
C ILE A 178 14.44 15.24 -8.01
N TYR A 179 14.62 15.05 -6.71
CA TYR A 179 15.93 14.72 -6.14
C TYR A 179 15.93 13.26 -5.72
N PHE A 180 16.94 12.50 -6.18
CA PHE A 180 17.31 11.24 -5.58
C PHE A 180 18.44 11.50 -4.58
N ILE A 181 18.27 11.05 -3.34
CA ILE A 181 19.25 11.24 -2.28
C ILE A 181 19.63 9.89 -1.71
N LYS A 182 20.94 9.61 -1.66
CA LYS A 182 21.54 8.44 -1.01
C LYS A 182 22.49 8.91 0.09
N ASP A 183 22.43 8.25 1.24
CA ASP A 183 23.38 8.45 2.35
C ASP A 183 23.44 9.91 2.86
N ALA A 184 22.29 10.58 2.99
CA ALA A 184 22.22 11.97 3.43
C ALA A 184 22.92 12.19 4.78
N GLY A 185 23.85 13.16 4.84
CA GLY A 185 24.63 13.48 6.01
C GLY A 185 25.86 12.59 6.24
N LEU A 186 26.17 11.65 5.34
CA LEU A 186 27.37 10.82 5.35
C LEU A 186 28.43 11.35 4.37
N LYS A 187 29.66 10.82 4.44
CA LYS A 187 30.71 11.16 3.46
C LYS A 187 30.40 10.63 2.07
N SER A 188 29.59 9.58 1.97
CA SER A 188 29.12 8.98 0.72
C SER A 188 27.84 9.63 0.18
N GLU A 189 27.42 10.78 0.74
CA GLU A 189 26.20 11.48 0.31
C GLU A 189 26.21 11.71 -1.21
N VAL A 190 25.13 11.27 -1.84
CA VAL A 190 24.82 11.56 -3.24
C VAL A 190 23.46 12.25 -3.27
N CYS A 191 23.41 13.42 -3.88
CA CYS A 191 22.17 14.17 -4.11
C CYS A 191 22.12 14.52 -5.59
N GLU A 192 21.28 13.82 -6.35
CA GLU A 192 21.15 13.97 -7.79
C GLU A 192 19.81 14.61 -8.12
N TYR A 193 19.84 15.65 -8.94
CA TYR A 193 18.65 16.30 -9.47
C TYR A 193 18.35 15.72 -10.85
N ILE A 194 17.30 14.90 -10.93
CA ILE A 194 17.00 14.04 -12.07
C ILE A 194 15.54 14.18 -12.51
N LYS A 195 15.23 13.72 -13.72
CA LYS A 195 13.85 13.57 -14.17
C LYS A 195 13.23 12.31 -13.61
N ILE A 196 11.90 12.30 -13.43
CA ILE A 196 11.17 11.11 -12.97
C ILE A 196 11.51 9.88 -13.82
N PHE A 197 11.55 10.00 -15.15
CA PHE A 197 11.84 8.85 -16.03
C PHE A 197 13.22 8.22 -15.81
N GLU A 198 14.15 8.91 -15.13
CA GLU A 198 15.49 8.42 -14.84
C GLU A 198 15.56 7.63 -13.53
N LEU A 199 14.51 7.67 -12.71
CA LEU A 199 14.51 7.14 -11.35
C LEU A 199 14.80 5.62 -11.31
N ASP A 200 14.31 4.85 -12.28
CA ASP A 200 14.56 3.40 -12.36
C ASP A 200 15.91 3.02 -13.01
N ARG A 201 16.70 4.03 -13.43
CA ARG A 201 18.07 3.88 -13.94
C ARG A 201 19.11 3.96 -12.83
N ILE A 202 18.71 4.35 -11.62
CA ILE A 202 19.58 4.35 -10.44
C ILE A 202 19.91 2.91 -10.04
N GLU A 203 21.18 2.53 -10.14
CA GLU A 203 21.63 1.17 -9.81
C GLU A 203 22.03 1.00 -8.34
N GLU A 204 22.50 2.07 -7.68
CA GLU A 204 23.12 2.01 -6.36
C GLU A 204 22.21 2.48 -5.21
N ALA A 205 20.90 2.30 -5.31
CA ALA A 205 20.00 2.58 -4.19
C ALA A 205 20.26 1.64 -3.01
N ASN A 206 20.07 2.15 -1.79
CA ASN A 206 20.32 1.44 -0.54
C ASN A 206 19.26 1.83 0.53
N TYR A 207 19.34 1.24 1.72
CA TYR A 207 18.37 1.46 2.81
C TYR A 207 18.33 2.91 3.34
N GLN A 208 19.29 3.77 2.96
CA GLN A 208 19.33 5.20 3.29
C GLN A 208 18.93 6.09 2.10
N SER A 209 18.40 5.47 1.05
CA SER A 209 17.97 6.18 -0.15
C SER A 209 16.55 6.71 0.00
N SER A 210 16.35 7.93 -0.50
CA SER A 210 15.09 8.67 -0.44
C SER A 210 14.89 9.48 -1.72
N VAL A 211 13.64 9.84 -1.98
CA VAL A 211 13.28 10.71 -3.11
C VAL A 211 12.60 11.94 -2.55
N TYR A 212 13.13 13.12 -2.89
CA TYR A 212 12.51 14.39 -2.54
C TYR A 212 11.87 15.00 -3.78
N ILE A 213 10.57 15.26 -3.70
CA ILE A 213 9.78 15.83 -4.78
C ILE A 213 9.52 17.29 -4.41
N PRO A 214 10.10 18.24 -5.16
CA PRO A 214 9.73 19.65 -5.04
C PRO A 214 8.23 19.84 -5.19
N LYS A 215 7.64 20.77 -4.44
CA LYS A 215 6.33 21.30 -4.78
C LYS A 215 6.32 21.83 -6.21
N SER A 216 5.22 21.62 -6.92
CA SER A 216 5.10 22.06 -8.30
C SER A 216 4.78 23.54 -8.37
N ASN A 217 5.36 24.20 -9.37
CA ASN A 217 4.92 25.52 -9.80
C ASN A 217 3.79 25.43 -10.83
N ASP A 218 3.47 24.22 -11.31
CA ASP A 218 2.31 23.99 -12.15
C ASP A 218 1.06 24.46 -11.43
N MET A 219 0.13 24.95 -12.23
CA MET A 219 -1.10 25.53 -11.77
C MET A 219 -1.93 24.46 -11.05
N SER A 220 -1.87 24.44 -9.70
CA SER A 220 -2.78 23.63 -8.89
C SER A 220 -4.22 24.08 -9.14
N MET A 221 -5.22 23.23 -8.88
CA MET A 221 -6.63 23.66 -9.05
C MET A 221 -6.92 24.94 -8.27
N ALA A 222 -6.32 25.13 -7.09
CA ALA A 222 -6.44 26.35 -6.30
C ALA A 222 -5.88 27.60 -7.04
N ARG A 223 -4.73 27.47 -7.70
CA ARG A 223 -4.08 28.55 -8.46
C ARG A 223 -4.73 28.79 -9.83
N ALA A 224 -5.26 27.74 -10.45
CA ALA A 224 -6.10 27.83 -11.66
C ALA A 224 -7.34 28.70 -11.39
N PHE A 225 -7.91 28.63 -10.18
CA PHE A 225 -9.02 29.47 -9.76
C PHE A 225 -8.64 30.93 -9.45
N GLU A 226 -7.44 31.18 -8.92
CA GLU A 226 -6.93 32.56 -8.77
C GLU A 226 -6.71 33.23 -10.14
N ILE A 227 -6.21 32.46 -11.12
CA ILE A 227 -5.94 32.94 -12.48
C ILE A 227 -7.22 32.97 -13.33
N SER A 228 -8.21 32.11 -13.11
CA SER A 228 -9.51 32.18 -13.82
C SER A 228 -10.34 33.42 -13.47
N ASN A 229 -9.88 34.23 -12.51
CA ASN A 229 -10.38 35.60 -12.27
C ASN A 229 -9.66 36.66 -13.13
N MET A 230 -8.75 36.27 -14.02
CA MET A 230 -8.17 37.12 -15.06
C MET A 230 -8.78 36.72 -16.41
N GLU A 231 -9.62 37.63 -16.89
CA GLU A 231 -10.33 37.75 -18.17
C GLU A 231 -9.95 36.78 -19.31
N ASP A 232 -11.01 36.24 -19.94
CA ASP A 232 -11.11 35.55 -21.26
C ASP A 232 -11.53 34.07 -21.25
N VAL A 233 -12.64 33.76 -20.56
CA VAL A 233 -13.54 32.65 -20.94
C VAL A 233 -14.97 33.22 -20.92
N GLU A 234 -15.62 33.33 -22.09
CA GLU A 234 -17.06 33.64 -22.13
C GLU A 234 -17.83 32.49 -21.47
N ILE A 235 -18.18 32.67 -20.21
CA ILE A 235 -19.06 31.78 -19.45
C ILE A 235 -20.46 32.39 -19.54
N GLU A 236 -21.43 31.65 -20.11
CA GLU A 236 -22.81 32.13 -20.34
C GLU A 236 -23.50 32.70 -19.07
N ASP A 237 -23.05 32.31 -17.88
CA ASP A 237 -23.55 32.80 -16.59
C ASP A 237 -22.40 32.89 -15.57
N GLU A 238 -21.49 33.86 -15.78
CA GLU A 238 -20.35 34.16 -14.89
C GLU A 238 -20.76 34.27 -13.42
N GLN A 239 -21.92 34.86 -13.16
CA GLN A 239 -22.44 35.05 -11.80
C GLN A 239 -22.74 33.70 -11.12
N ARG A 240 -23.36 32.76 -11.85
CA ARG A 240 -23.67 31.43 -11.32
C ARG A 240 -22.42 30.59 -11.09
N LEU A 241 -21.41 30.72 -11.95
CA LEU A 241 -20.13 30.05 -11.73
C LEU A 241 -19.41 30.64 -10.52
N ALA A 242 -19.34 31.97 -10.41
CA ALA A 242 -18.75 32.66 -9.25
C ALA A 242 -19.45 32.26 -7.95
N ASP A 243 -20.78 32.20 -7.93
CA ASP A 243 -21.56 31.78 -6.76
C ASP A 243 -21.33 30.31 -6.40
N MET A 244 -21.17 29.42 -7.40
CA MET A 244 -20.90 28.00 -7.17
C MET A 244 -19.48 27.79 -6.63
N ILE A 245 -18.49 28.50 -7.17
CA ILE A 245 -17.11 28.48 -6.70
C ILE A 245 -17.04 29.04 -5.27
N PHE A 246 -17.65 30.20 -5.02
CA PHE A 246 -17.70 30.81 -3.69
C PHE A 246 -18.38 29.90 -2.66
N TYR A 247 -19.43 29.19 -3.06
CA TYR A 247 -20.09 28.19 -2.21
C TYR A 247 -19.15 27.02 -1.88
N VAL A 248 -18.44 26.47 -2.87
CA VAL A 248 -17.48 25.38 -2.66
C VAL A 248 -16.35 25.84 -1.75
N PHE A 249 -15.74 27.00 -2.00
CA PHE A 249 -14.66 27.55 -1.16
C PHE A 249 -15.13 27.87 0.26
N SER A 250 -16.33 28.44 0.43
CA SER A 250 -16.91 28.67 1.75
C SER A 250 -17.12 27.36 2.51
N ALA A 251 -17.55 26.30 1.82
CA ALA A 251 -17.71 24.98 2.40
C ALA A 251 -16.36 24.34 2.77
N LEU A 252 -15.33 24.49 1.93
CA LEU A 252 -13.97 24.01 2.18
C LEU A 252 -13.33 24.73 3.36
N ASN A 253 -13.42 26.06 3.41
CA ASN A 253 -12.93 26.85 4.55
C ASN A 253 -13.65 26.46 5.85
N LYS A 254 -14.97 26.24 5.79
CA LYS A 254 -15.72 25.77 6.95
C LYS A 254 -15.33 24.35 7.37
N ALA A 255 -15.02 23.47 6.42
CA ALA A 255 -14.52 22.13 6.69
C ALA A 255 -13.13 22.18 7.36
N ARG A 256 -12.24 23.06 6.90
CA ARG A 256 -10.93 23.29 7.54
C ARG A 256 -11.07 23.83 8.97
N GLU A 257 -11.98 24.78 9.21
CA GLU A 257 -12.29 25.25 10.58
C GLU A 257 -12.80 24.13 11.50
N LEU A 258 -13.42 23.10 10.93
CA LEU A 258 -13.94 21.94 11.65
C LEU A 258 -12.94 20.77 11.74
N GLY A 259 -11.71 20.94 11.24
CA GLY A 259 -10.63 19.96 11.36
C GLY A 259 -10.53 18.94 10.22
N TYR A 260 -11.15 19.21 9.07
CA TYR A 260 -11.02 18.38 7.86
C TYR A 260 -9.94 18.97 6.95
N TYR A 261 -8.86 18.22 6.70
CA TYR A 261 -7.63 18.80 6.13
C TYR A 261 -7.22 18.22 4.79
N ASN A 262 -7.71 17.03 4.41
CA ASN A 262 -7.33 16.40 3.16
C ASN A 262 -8.52 16.26 2.19
N PHE A 263 -8.20 16.06 0.91
CA PHE A 263 -9.21 15.90 -0.15
C PHE A 263 -10.11 14.68 0.09
N TYR A 264 -9.61 13.66 0.79
CA TYR A 264 -10.38 12.49 1.19
C TYR A 264 -11.51 12.85 2.17
N ASP A 265 -11.26 13.68 3.19
CA ASP A 265 -12.28 14.14 4.14
C ASP A 265 -13.36 14.97 3.44
N ILE A 266 -12.94 15.81 2.49
CA ILE A 266 -13.84 16.64 1.68
C ILE A 266 -14.69 15.78 0.76
N LEU A 267 -14.09 14.80 0.06
CA LEU A 267 -14.82 13.82 -0.74
C LEU A 267 -15.74 12.97 0.12
N HIS A 268 -15.31 12.57 1.31
CA HIS A 268 -16.12 11.80 2.24
C HIS A 268 -17.32 12.61 2.73
N ILE A 269 -17.16 13.91 3.00
CA ILE A 269 -18.28 14.82 3.30
C ILE A 269 -19.15 15.07 2.09
N PHE A 270 -18.57 15.22 0.89
CA PHE A 270 -19.32 15.41 -0.34
C PHE A 270 -20.17 14.17 -0.61
N CYS A 271 -19.57 12.98 -0.50
CA CYS A 271 -20.22 11.68 -0.53
C CYS A 271 -21.25 11.54 0.58
N ASP A 272 -21.01 11.95 1.83
CA ASP A 272 -21.99 11.85 2.93
C ASP A 272 -23.15 12.84 2.79
N LYS A 273 -22.87 14.06 2.34
CA LYS A 273 -23.86 15.13 2.20
C LYS A 273 -24.70 14.94 0.96
N TYR A 274 -24.10 14.49 -0.14
CA TYR A 274 -24.85 13.99 -1.28
C TYR A 274 -25.47 12.64 -0.98
N ALA A 275 -24.90 11.76 -0.16
CA ALA A 275 -25.57 10.55 0.30
C ALA A 275 -26.83 10.90 1.08
N LYS A 276 -26.82 11.93 1.94
CA LYS A 276 -28.02 12.46 2.65
C LYS A 276 -29.01 13.15 1.72
N LYS A 277 -28.54 13.84 0.67
CA LYS A 277 -29.42 14.47 -0.33
C LYS A 277 -30.05 13.39 -1.24
N ILE A 278 -29.27 12.37 -1.59
CA ILE A 278 -29.68 11.12 -2.22
C ILE A 278 -30.60 10.34 -1.27
N GLU A 279 -30.41 10.36 0.04
CA GLU A 279 -31.28 9.74 1.06
C GLU A 279 -32.64 10.46 1.15
N LYS A 280 -32.64 11.79 0.98
CA LYS A 280 -33.86 12.59 0.89
C LYS A 280 -34.59 12.38 -0.44
N CYS A 281 -33.87 12.17 -1.54
CA CYS A 281 -34.44 11.73 -2.82
C CYS A 281 -34.85 10.23 -2.81
N LYS A 282 -34.20 9.38 -2.01
CA LYS A 282 -34.53 7.97 -1.77
C LYS A 282 -35.85 7.78 -1.01
N LYS A 283 -36.39 8.81 -0.34
CA LYS A 283 -37.75 8.72 0.22
C LYS A 283 -38.82 8.60 -0.86
N ASP A 284 -38.54 9.04 -2.08
CA ASP A 284 -39.46 8.93 -3.22
C ASP A 284 -39.14 7.75 -4.16
N VAL A 285 -38.08 6.98 -3.88
CA VAL A 285 -37.72 5.79 -4.67
C VAL A 285 -37.28 4.66 -3.73
N GLU A 286 -38.15 3.68 -3.54
CA GLU A 286 -37.83 2.46 -2.80
C GLU A 286 -36.62 1.73 -3.44
N LYS A 287 -35.62 1.46 -2.58
CA LYS A 287 -34.46 0.52 -2.69
C LYS A 287 -33.08 1.14 -2.97
N PRO A 288 -32.01 0.66 -2.29
CA PRO A 288 -30.64 1.12 -2.52
C PRO A 288 -30.16 0.72 -3.93
N LEU A 289 -29.53 1.65 -4.64
CA LEU A 289 -28.78 1.35 -5.87
C LEU A 289 -27.45 0.68 -5.47
N TYR A 290 -27.32 -0.61 -5.78
CA TYR A 290 -26.03 -1.31 -5.79
C TYR A 290 -25.34 -1.03 -7.14
N MET A 291 -24.01 -0.96 -7.15
CA MET A 291 -23.22 -0.72 -8.36
C MET A 291 -23.49 -1.88 -9.35
N GLY A 292 -24.31 -1.62 -10.37
CA GLY A 292 -24.72 -2.62 -11.39
C GLY A 292 -26.13 -3.20 -11.26
N TYR A 293 -26.93 -2.86 -10.24
CA TYR A 293 -28.25 -3.48 -10.04
C TYR A 293 -29.40 -2.57 -10.52
N ASN A 294 -29.98 -2.88 -11.68
CA ASN A 294 -31.29 -2.34 -12.09
C ASN A 294 -32.40 -3.14 -11.39
N GLY A 295 -33.08 -2.52 -10.44
CA GLY A 295 -34.02 -3.17 -9.51
C GLY A 295 -35.31 -3.78 -10.10
N ASP A 296 -35.47 -3.82 -11.42
CA ASP A 296 -36.73 -4.17 -12.08
C ASP A 296 -36.90 -5.67 -12.40
N GLU A 297 -35.84 -6.49 -12.38
CA GLU A 297 -35.93 -7.84 -12.97
C GLU A 297 -36.20 -9.03 -12.03
N LEU A 298 -36.21 -8.87 -10.71
CA LEU A 298 -36.40 -10.01 -9.79
C LEU A 298 -37.52 -9.80 -8.78
N LYS A 299 -38.76 -9.73 -9.29
CA LYS A 299 -39.98 -10.13 -8.57
C LYS A 299 -40.32 -11.60 -8.84
N LYS A 300 -39.35 -12.51 -8.73
CA LYS A 300 -39.62 -13.96 -8.75
C LYS A 300 -39.26 -14.57 -7.41
N GLU A 301 -40.25 -15.16 -6.74
CA GLU A 301 -40.03 -16.01 -5.57
C GLU A 301 -39.06 -17.14 -5.94
N MET A 302 -38.04 -17.38 -5.10
CA MET A 302 -37.20 -18.57 -5.25
C MET A 302 -37.99 -19.81 -4.81
N PRO A 303 -38.09 -20.88 -5.63
CA PRO A 303 -38.87 -22.08 -5.30
C PRO A 303 -38.32 -22.96 -4.15
N PHE A 304 -37.19 -22.61 -3.53
CA PHE A 304 -36.39 -23.53 -2.72
C PHE A 304 -36.14 -23.11 -1.26
N LEU A 305 -36.73 -22.00 -0.78
CA LEU A 305 -36.67 -21.67 0.64
C LEU A 305 -37.37 -22.79 1.45
N GLY A 306 -36.59 -23.61 2.16
CA GLY A 306 -37.10 -24.64 3.08
C GLY A 306 -37.05 -26.11 2.61
N LYS A 307 -36.36 -26.45 1.51
CA LYS A 307 -36.09 -27.86 1.14
C LYS A 307 -34.59 -28.10 1.01
N SER A 308 -34.05 -29.10 1.72
CA SER A 308 -32.70 -29.61 1.42
C SER A 308 -32.64 -30.07 -0.03
N MET A 309 -31.51 -29.83 -0.70
CA MET A 309 -31.30 -30.04 -2.13
C MET A 309 -31.80 -31.42 -2.58
N GLN A 310 -33.02 -31.49 -3.09
CA GLN A 310 -33.45 -32.64 -3.88
C GLN A 310 -32.94 -32.42 -5.30
N LYS A 311 -32.03 -33.31 -5.72
CA LYS A 311 -31.57 -33.58 -7.10
C LYS A 311 -32.34 -32.79 -8.16
N GLN A 312 -31.82 -31.63 -8.52
CA GLN A 312 -32.15 -31.01 -9.81
C GLN A 312 -30.83 -30.78 -10.55
N ASP A 313 -30.81 -31.17 -11.82
CA ASP A 313 -29.73 -30.98 -12.79
C ASP A 313 -29.48 -29.48 -13.07
N LYS A 314 -29.09 -28.72 -12.05
CA LYS A 314 -28.64 -27.35 -12.21
C LYS A 314 -27.14 -27.30 -12.06
N ASN A 315 -26.49 -26.61 -13.00
CA ASN A 315 -25.08 -26.25 -12.91
C ASN A 315 -24.83 -25.56 -11.54
N PRO A 316 -23.94 -26.09 -10.68
CA PRO A 316 -23.69 -25.55 -9.35
C PRO A 316 -23.29 -24.07 -9.33
N LEU A 317 -22.52 -23.60 -10.32
CA LEU A 317 -22.11 -22.19 -10.43
C LEU A 317 -23.32 -21.28 -10.70
N LYS A 318 -24.18 -21.71 -11.62
CA LYS A 318 -25.41 -20.97 -11.95
C LYS A 318 -26.36 -20.93 -10.75
N LEU A 319 -26.46 -22.04 -10.00
CA LEU A 319 -27.25 -22.10 -8.79
C LEU A 319 -26.71 -21.17 -7.70
N ALA A 320 -25.39 -21.16 -7.48
CA ALA A 320 -24.74 -20.24 -6.55
C ALA A 320 -25.03 -18.78 -6.92
N GLN A 321 -24.88 -18.42 -8.20
CA GLN A 321 -25.15 -17.07 -8.69
C GLN A 321 -26.63 -16.67 -8.54
N GLU A 322 -27.58 -17.58 -8.78
CA GLU A 322 -29.02 -17.36 -8.52
C GLU A 322 -29.30 -17.10 -7.03
N ILE A 323 -28.65 -17.85 -6.12
CA ILE A 323 -28.80 -17.68 -4.66
C ILE A 323 -28.24 -16.33 -4.20
N ILE A 324 -27.06 -15.95 -4.71
CA ILE A 324 -26.41 -14.68 -4.37
C ILE A 324 -27.25 -13.50 -4.84
N ARG A 325 -27.73 -13.52 -6.09
CA ARG A 325 -28.66 -12.49 -6.62
C ARG A 325 -29.88 -12.31 -5.73
N TYR A 326 -30.44 -13.41 -5.26
CA TYR A 326 -31.58 -13.36 -4.35
C TYR A 326 -31.20 -12.75 -2.99
N ALA A 327 -30.07 -13.14 -2.39
CA ALA A 327 -29.59 -12.56 -1.15
C ALA A 327 -29.36 -11.05 -1.27
N ILE A 328 -28.74 -10.61 -2.37
CA ILE A 328 -28.55 -9.19 -2.70
C ILE A 328 -29.90 -8.47 -2.83
N SER A 329 -30.89 -9.08 -3.49
CA SER A 329 -32.25 -8.51 -3.61
C SER A 329 -32.97 -8.29 -2.28
N LYS A 330 -32.56 -9.03 -1.23
CA LYS A 330 -33.04 -8.89 0.16
C LYS A 330 -32.20 -7.93 1.00
N GLY A 331 -31.18 -7.31 0.41
CA GLY A 331 -30.28 -6.37 1.08
C GLY A 331 -29.06 -7.03 1.71
N PHE A 332 -28.80 -8.31 1.46
CA PHE A 332 -27.60 -9.00 1.91
C PHE A 332 -26.51 -8.88 0.84
N ALA A 333 -25.81 -7.73 0.84
CA ALA A 333 -24.80 -7.38 -0.15
C ALA A 333 -23.69 -6.53 0.47
N TRP A 334 -22.50 -6.62 -0.14
CA TRP A 334 -21.33 -5.81 0.24
C TRP A 334 -21.53 -4.34 -0.14
N GLN A 335 -21.01 -3.44 0.69
CA GLN A 335 -21.12 -1.99 0.46
C GLN A 335 -20.14 -1.49 -0.62
N ASP A 336 -18.97 -2.14 -0.73
CA ASP A 336 -17.95 -1.83 -1.72
C ASP A 336 -17.07 -3.06 -2.05
N TYR A 337 -16.17 -2.88 -3.02
CA TYR A 337 -15.29 -3.94 -3.51
C TYR A 337 -14.28 -4.43 -2.46
N ARG A 338 -13.91 -3.59 -1.49
CA ARG A 338 -12.90 -3.93 -0.47
C ARG A 338 -13.39 -5.07 0.41
N GLY A 339 -14.67 -5.06 0.77
CA GLY A 339 -15.29 -6.17 1.50
C GLY A 339 -15.26 -7.50 0.74
N VAL A 340 -15.39 -7.45 -0.59
CA VAL A 340 -15.31 -8.65 -1.44
C VAL A 340 -13.89 -9.23 -1.44
N PHE A 341 -12.87 -8.39 -1.61
CA PHE A 341 -11.46 -8.83 -1.58
C PHE A 341 -11.02 -9.30 -0.20
N GLN A 342 -11.46 -8.63 0.86
CA GLN A 342 -11.19 -9.06 2.24
C GLN A 342 -11.76 -10.46 2.50
N LYS A 343 -13.00 -10.73 2.06
CA LYS A 343 -13.60 -12.06 2.20
C LYS A 343 -12.88 -13.10 1.32
N LEU A 344 -12.45 -12.73 0.12
CA LEU A 344 -11.65 -13.62 -0.72
C LEU A 344 -10.32 -14.02 -0.05
N ASP A 345 -9.66 -13.08 0.63
CA ASP A 345 -8.43 -13.36 1.40
C ASP A 345 -8.69 -14.24 2.62
N GLU A 346 -9.84 -14.06 3.29
CA GLU A 346 -10.29 -14.91 4.40
C GLU A 346 -10.48 -16.36 3.95
N GLU A 347 -11.29 -16.61 2.92
CA GLU A 347 -11.56 -17.96 2.38
C GLU A 347 -10.29 -18.65 1.87
N LYS A 348 -9.40 -17.88 1.24
CA LYS A 348 -8.07 -18.37 0.82
C LYS A 348 -7.26 -18.86 2.02
N ASN A 349 -7.29 -18.13 3.13
CA ASN A 349 -6.58 -18.52 4.35
C ASN A 349 -7.22 -19.74 5.02
N GLU A 350 -8.54 -19.90 4.94
CA GLU A 350 -9.26 -21.09 5.45
C GLU A 350 -8.88 -22.34 4.64
N VAL A 351 -8.79 -22.24 3.30
CA VAL A 351 -8.25 -23.32 2.46
C VAL A 351 -6.82 -23.70 2.86
N PHE A 352 -5.95 -22.72 3.12
CA PHE A 352 -4.59 -23.00 3.59
C PHE A 352 -4.56 -23.74 4.93
N GLN A 353 -5.48 -23.42 5.84
CA GLN A 353 -5.57 -24.10 7.14
C GLN A 353 -6.12 -25.53 7.00
N ALA A 354 -7.00 -25.78 6.02
CA ALA A 354 -7.61 -27.09 5.80
C ALA A 354 -6.77 -28.05 4.95
N ILE A 355 -5.65 -27.60 4.35
CA ILE A 355 -4.89 -28.38 3.35
C ILE A 355 -4.28 -29.67 3.91
N ASP A 356 -3.85 -29.66 5.17
CA ASP A 356 -3.30 -30.83 5.88
C ASP A 356 -4.37 -31.58 6.70
N GLY A 357 -5.63 -31.13 6.60
CA GLY A 357 -6.76 -31.66 7.33
C GLY A 357 -7.51 -32.80 6.61
N PRO A 358 -8.68 -33.20 7.14
CA PRO A 358 -9.58 -34.14 6.47
C PRO A 358 -9.99 -33.65 5.08
N ALA A 359 -10.04 -34.58 4.10
CA ALA A 359 -10.40 -34.24 2.72
C ALA A 359 -11.80 -33.61 2.56
N GLU A 360 -12.73 -33.89 3.48
CA GLU A 360 -14.06 -33.27 3.47
C GLU A 360 -13.99 -31.79 3.87
N ASP A 361 -13.12 -31.44 4.83
CA ASP A 361 -12.94 -30.07 5.30
C ASP A 361 -12.31 -29.23 4.18
N LEU A 362 -11.22 -29.71 3.58
CA LEU A 362 -10.61 -29.04 2.40
C LEU A 362 -11.62 -28.84 1.27
N LYS A 363 -12.50 -29.82 1.04
CA LYS A 363 -13.54 -29.72 0.00
C LYS A 363 -14.61 -28.67 0.34
N MET A 364 -14.95 -28.49 1.62
CA MET A 364 -15.85 -27.41 2.05
C MET A 364 -15.19 -26.04 1.83
N GLU A 365 -13.97 -25.85 2.30
CA GLU A 365 -13.26 -24.56 2.16
C GLU A 365 -13.00 -24.19 0.68
N LEU A 366 -12.64 -25.18 -0.16
CA LEU A 366 -12.55 -24.96 -1.60
C LEU A 366 -13.91 -24.57 -2.21
N GLY A 367 -15.00 -25.11 -1.68
CA GLY A 367 -16.35 -24.75 -2.06
C GLY A 367 -16.69 -23.30 -1.74
N ASP A 368 -16.34 -22.85 -0.54
CA ASP A 368 -16.62 -21.48 -0.06
C ASP A 368 -15.74 -20.43 -0.78
N LEU A 369 -14.50 -20.78 -1.12
CA LEU A 369 -13.65 -19.97 -1.99
C LEU A 369 -14.25 -19.81 -3.40
N ILE A 370 -14.76 -20.90 -3.99
CA ILE A 370 -15.43 -20.85 -5.30
C ILE A 370 -16.73 -20.03 -5.20
N PHE A 371 -17.50 -20.19 -4.13
CA PHE A 371 -18.73 -19.44 -3.89
C PHE A 371 -18.46 -17.94 -3.76
N THR A 372 -17.37 -17.57 -3.08
CA THR A 372 -16.92 -16.18 -2.94
C THR A 372 -16.47 -15.59 -4.28
N CYS A 373 -15.80 -16.38 -5.14
CA CYS A 373 -15.49 -15.96 -6.51
C CYS A 373 -16.76 -15.72 -7.35
N VAL A 374 -17.80 -16.55 -7.20
CA VAL A 374 -19.10 -16.34 -7.86
C VAL A 374 -19.78 -15.07 -7.36
N ASN A 375 -19.72 -14.81 -6.05
CA ASN A 375 -20.26 -13.59 -5.46
C ASN A 375 -19.51 -12.33 -5.96
N MET A 376 -18.20 -12.43 -6.12
CA MET A 376 -17.39 -11.38 -6.75
C MET A 376 -17.82 -11.12 -8.19
N CYS A 377 -18.06 -12.16 -9.00
CA CYS A 377 -18.57 -11.99 -10.36
C CYS A 377 -19.90 -11.23 -10.35
N GLU A 378 -20.81 -11.57 -9.43
CA GLU A 378 -22.09 -10.87 -9.30
C GLU A 378 -21.92 -9.42 -8.85
N PHE A 379 -21.00 -9.14 -7.92
CA PHE A 379 -20.68 -7.78 -7.50
C PHE A 379 -20.21 -6.90 -8.66
N PHE A 380 -19.42 -7.44 -9.59
CA PHE A 380 -18.96 -6.75 -10.79
C PHE A 380 -19.91 -6.91 -12.00
N ASN A 381 -21.13 -7.41 -11.77
CA ASN A 381 -22.15 -7.63 -12.79
C ASN A 381 -21.65 -8.48 -13.98
N GLN A 382 -20.91 -9.56 -13.69
CA GLN A 382 -20.40 -10.54 -14.65
C GLN A 382 -21.07 -11.91 -14.45
N ASP A 383 -21.35 -12.62 -15.53
CA ASP A 383 -21.81 -14.02 -15.45
C ASP A 383 -20.64 -14.95 -15.12
N SER A 384 -20.73 -15.68 -14.01
CA SER A 384 -19.63 -16.53 -13.53
C SER A 384 -19.35 -17.71 -14.46
N GLY A 385 -20.38 -18.22 -15.14
CA GLY A 385 -20.25 -19.29 -16.12
C GLY A 385 -19.58 -18.83 -17.40
N GLU A 386 -19.96 -17.65 -17.90
CA GLU A 386 -19.33 -17.03 -19.07
C GLU A 386 -17.86 -16.70 -18.81
N ALA A 387 -17.54 -16.08 -17.67
CA ALA A 387 -16.17 -15.74 -17.28
C ALA A 387 -15.26 -16.97 -17.20
N LEU A 388 -15.75 -18.06 -16.59
CA LEU A 388 -15.02 -19.33 -16.54
C LEU A 388 -14.92 -19.98 -17.94
N GLY A 389 -15.98 -19.88 -18.75
CA GLY A 389 -16.01 -20.36 -20.14
C GLY A 389 -14.93 -19.69 -20.99
N MET A 390 -14.79 -18.36 -20.93
CA MET A 390 -13.75 -17.62 -21.64
C MET A 390 -12.33 -18.09 -21.26
N THR A 391 -12.11 -18.35 -19.97
CA THR A 391 -10.81 -18.85 -19.49
C THR A 391 -10.55 -20.27 -19.97
N THR A 392 -11.58 -21.13 -19.98
CA THR A 392 -11.50 -22.51 -20.47
C THR A 392 -11.22 -22.54 -21.98
N ASP A 393 -11.91 -21.73 -22.77
CA ASP A 393 -11.68 -21.62 -24.22
C ASP A 393 -10.26 -21.14 -24.54
N LYS A 394 -9.75 -20.18 -23.76
CA LYS A 394 -8.37 -19.71 -23.87
C LYS A 394 -7.37 -20.82 -23.55
N PHE A 395 -7.64 -21.64 -22.53
CA PHE A 395 -6.83 -22.81 -22.20
C PHE A 395 -6.85 -23.83 -23.35
N ILE A 396 -8.03 -24.20 -23.86
CA ILE A 396 -8.19 -25.16 -24.97
C ILE A 396 -7.44 -24.69 -26.21
N LYS A 397 -7.58 -23.41 -26.58
CA LYS A 397 -6.86 -22.84 -27.73
C LYS A 397 -5.35 -22.94 -27.58
N ARG A 398 -4.83 -22.64 -26.39
CA ARG A 398 -3.38 -22.75 -26.09
C ARG A 398 -2.92 -24.19 -26.11
N PHE A 399 -3.69 -25.09 -25.50
CA PHE A 399 -3.36 -26.52 -25.46
C PHE A 399 -3.36 -27.15 -26.87
N ASN A 400 -4.34 -26.83 -27.70
CA ASN A 400 -4.37 -27.27 -29.11
C ASN A 400 -3.18 -26.71 -29.89
N PHE A 401 -2.80 -25.45 -29.68
CA PHE A 401 -1.60 -24.89 -30.29
C PHE A 401 -0.34 -25.65 -29.87
N MET A 402 -0.18 -25.99 -28.59
CA MET A 402 0.96 -26.80 -28.12
C MET A 402 1.00 -28.14 -28.83
N LYS A 403 -0.16 -28.80 -28.98
CA LYS A 403 -0.27 -30.06 -29.70
C LYS A 403 0.16 -29.93 -31.17
N ASP A 404 -0.32 -28.91 -31.88
CA ASP A 404 0.04 -28.65 -33.27
C ASP A 404 1.54 -28.34 -33.45
N VAL A 405 2.18 -27.73 -32.46
CA VAL A 405 3.63 -27.46 -32.49
C VAL A 405 4.42 -28.73 -32.17
N ALA A 406 4.00 -29.53 -31.18
CA ALA A 406 4.62 -30.80 -30.85
C ALA A 406 4.58 -31.78 -32.05
N GLU A 407 3.43 -31.90 -32.72
CA GLU A 407 3.27 -32.71 -33.93
C GLU A 407 4.21 -32.25 -35.06
N ARG A 408 4.36 -30.93 -35.26
CA ARG A 408 5.32 -30.38 -36.24
C ARG A 408 6.78 -30.65 -35.88
N ARG A 409 7.08 -30.89 -34.61
CA ARG A 409 8.40 -31.28 -34.10
C ARG A 409 8.59 -32.81 -34.11
N ASN A 410 7.67 -33.59 -34.69
CA ASN A 410 7.66 -35.06 -34.66
C ASN A 410 7.77 -35.64 -33.23
N SER A 411 7.10 -35.00 -32.27
CA SER A 411 7.08 -35.40 -30.86
C SER A 411 5.65 -35.37 -30.33
N ASP A 412 5.37 -36.11 -29.26
CA ASP A 412 4.09 -36.07 -28.55
C ASP A 412 4.24 -35.28 -27.24
N LEU A 413 3.19 -34.59 -26.79
CA LEU A 413 3.19 -33.85 -25.53
C LEU A 413 3.46 -34.79 -24.34
N ASP A 414 3.03 -36.04 -24.42
CA ASP A 414 3.24 -37.05 -23.37
C ASP A 414 4.72 -37.45 -23.22
N ASP A 415 5.54 -37.25 -24.26
CA ASP A 415 6.97 -37.58 -24.28
C ASP A 415 7.86 -36.38 -23.92
N MET A 416 7.28 -35.19 -23.71
CA MET A 416 8.00 -33.96 -23.41
C MET A 416 8.22 -33.76 -21.91
N THR A 417 9.32 -33.09 -21.58
CA THR A 417 9.62 -32.64 -20.22
C THR A 417 8.76 -31.44 -19.81
N LEU A 418 8.62 -31.18 -18.51
CA LEU A 418 7.89 -30.01 -17.99
C LEU A 418 8.44 -28.68 -18.54
N ASP A 419 9.76 -28.59 -18.70
CA ASP A 419 10.40 -27.38 -19.24
C ASP A 419 10.02 -27.17 -20.72
N GLU A 420 9.99 -28.24 -21.52
CA GLU A 420 9.55 -28.19 -22.92
C GLU A 420 8.05 -27.85 -23.04
N LEU A 421 7.22 -28.38 -22.14
CA LEU A 421 5.79 -28.05 -22.08
C LEU A 421 5.57 -26.58 -21.68
N GLU A 422 6.35 -26.05 -20.74
CA GLU A 422 6.28 -24.64 -20.35
C GLU A 422 6.77 -23.72 -21.50
N GLU A 423 7.83 -24.09 -22.22
CA GLU A 423 8.27 -23.35 -23.41
C GLU A 423 7.17 -23.26 -24.47
N LEU A 424 6.51 -24.38 -24.79
CA LEU A 424 5.39 -24.42 -25.73
C LEU A 424 4.19 -23.60 -25.22
N TRP A 425 3.93 -23.61 -23.91
CA TRP A 425 2.87 -22.80 -23.31
C TRP A 425 3.15 -21.30 -23.44
N GLN A 426 4.40 -20.87 -23.25
CA GLN A 426 4.81 -19.48 -23.43
C GLN A 426 4.78 -19.07 -24.92
N GLU A 427 5.14 -19.97 -25.84
CA GLU A 427 4.99 -19.77 -27.28
C GLU A 427 3.51 -19.60 -27.68
N ALA A 428 2.62 -20.44 -27.13
CA ALA A 428 1.17 -20.35 -27.33
C ALA A 428 0.61 -19.02 -26.80
N LYS A 429 1.05 -18.57 -25.62
CA LYS A 429 0.68 -17.26 -25.06
C LYS A 429 1.07 -16.12 -26.00
N LYS A 430 2.32 -16.09 -26.46
CA LYS A 430 2.82 -15.02 -27.36
C LYS A 430 2.07 -14.99 -28.69
N SER A 431 1.81 -16.16 -29.27
CA SER A 431 1.17 -16.28 -30.58
C SER A 431 -0.33 -15.93 -30.53
N LEU A 432 -1.00 -16.20 -29.42
CA LEU A 432 -2.46 -16.03 -29.28
C LEU A 432 -2.87 -14.75 -28.53
N ASN A 433 -1.97 -14.05 -27.83
CA ASN A 433 -2.25 -12.77 -27.15
C ASN A 433 -2.08 -11.53 -28.06
N ASN A 434 -1.62 -11.67 -29.32
CA ASN A 434 -1.45 -10.56 -30.27
C ASN A 434 -2.72 -10.27 -31.12
N LYS A 435 -3.90 -10.15 -30.49
CA LYS A 435 -5.11 -9.67 -31.15
C LYS A 435 -5.95 -8.80 -30.25
#